data_AF-A0A0V0GB62-F1
#
_entry.id   AF-A0A0V0GB62-F1
#
_cell.length_a   1.000
_cell.length_b   1.000
_cell.length_c   1.000
_cell.angle_alpha   90.00
_cell.angle_beta   90.00
_cell.angle_gamma   90.00
#
_symmetry.space_group_name_H-M   'P 1'
#
loop_
_entity.id
_entity.type
_entity.pdbx_description
1 polymer ?
#
loop_
_entity_poly.entity_id
_entity_poly.type
_entity_poly.pdbx_seq_one_letter_code
_entity_poly.pdbx_strand_id
1 'polypeptide(L)'
;KRKSDAGSYKSRKKFKQERNIGRLNQDTYEYFSRIADILKGDIDDEEKATLATNTLEQTEGIEVDVCNHTVAASVLERIIPYATWPQIQRIAEAMDKEKDRIKANCESWVEESIIKEAGNRIRLAESEEKEACLLYLNNKSEQLLQNFENEIWNLNTNFAARTCLSVCSGYEAKNSSNAVISKRIVKKFCKKLIKWPEIADSYYHESISGFLQILIYALKAVSEKKCKKFAQFLIDNCFTKNNDEQSDTISCEYFEDVPWTRLLEAIIDVASSELQEQLYQKIFINHIETLVLSKKGHFPVCKLIKSCTNKLMFENIMEKVMNKYDEIIAANNFNVIHALSEACINTGEKQGEFMKNLSTAVGCSGPNKQKYFLLCVISMKTHNEINVDDLIINFHGSLIVQNLLKFKKPQKFVETLLSLNISVLKRILMDPKGCHVADVFMCSSSVGTKSKDRLLHALKGHYIDLSVDKYGSRTFDVIWAYANTKQRPLIISEMSRQMKKTSFGSIIASKIGLEMYIKDKS
;
A
#
# COMPACT_ATOMS: atom_id res chain seq x y z
N LYS A 1 34.04 43.59 -34.80
CA LYS A 1 33.13 43.93 -33.67
C LYS A 1 31.68 43.83 -34.13
N ARG A 2 31.01 42.71 -33.81
CA ARG A 2 29.55 42.50 -33.70
C ARG A 2 29.31 40.98 -33.66
N LYS A 3 29.35 40.40 -32.46
CA LYS A 3 28.80 39.06 -32.16
C LYS A 3 28.19 39.07 -30.76
N SER A 4 26.88 38.80 -30.77
CA SER A 4 26.03 38.17 -29.75
C SER A 4 25.79 38.84 -28.39
N ASP A 5 25.05 39.96 -28.38
CA ASP A 5 24.24 40.36 -27.21
C ASP A 5 23.03 39.42 -26.99
N ALA A 6 22.60 38.68 -28.01
CA ALA A 6 21.43 37.80 -27.94
C ALA A 6 21.61 36.58 -26.99
N GLY A 7 22.85 36.08 -26.82
CA GLY A 7 23.14 34.95 -25.92
C GLY A 7 23.16 35.35 -24.44
N SER A 8 23.70 36.54 -24.14
CA SER A 8 23.74 37.13 -22.80
C SER A 8 22.33 37.47 -22.28
N TYR A 9 21.45 37.97 -23.16
CA TYR A 9 20.09 38.36 -22.80
C TYR A 9 19.20 37.16 -22.46
N LYS A 10 19.28 36.05 -23.23
CA LYS A 10 18.52 34.81 -22.94
C LYS A 10 18.95 34.17 -21.62
N SER A 11 20.26 34.10 -21.35
CA SER A 11 20.77 33.55 -20.09
C SER A 11 20.43 34.43 -18.87
N ARG A 12 20.48 35.77 -19.01
CA ARG A 12 20.04 36.70 -17.94
C ARG A 12 18.53 36.66 -17.71
N LYS A 13 17.70 36.47 -18.75
CA LYS A 13 16.25 36.28 -18.61
C LYS A 13 15.92 34.99 -17.86
N LYS A 14 16.58 33.88 -18.21
CA LYS A 14 16.42 32.58 -17.55
C LYS A 14 16.80 32.67 -16.06
N PHE A 15 17.95 33.28 -15.73
CA PHE A 15 18.39 33.50 -14.34
C PHE A 15 17.49 34.48 -13.55
N LYS A 16 16.93 35.51 -14.19
CA LYS A 16 15.96 36.43 -13.53
C LYS A 16 14.61 35.75 -13.30
N GLN A 17 14.14 34.92 -14.24
CA GLN A 17 12.94 34.10 -14.08
C GLN A 17 13.13 33.15 -12.90
N GLU A 18 14.23 32.39 -12.86
CA GLU A 18 14.54 31.48 -11.74
C GLU A 18 14.55 32.17 -10.36
N ARG A 19 14.97 33.45 -10.27
CA ARG A 19 14.96 34.23 -9.02
C ARG A 19 13.58 34.73 -8.56
N ASN A 20 12.57 34.74 -9.45
CA ASN A 20 11.24 35.28 -9.17
C ASN A 20 10.13 34.21 -9.16
N ILE A 21 10.46 32.93 -9.42
CA ILE A 21 9.48 31.84 -9.35
C ILE A 21 8.90 31.77 -7.94
N GLY A 22 7.56 31.77 -7.84
CA GLY A 22 6.85 31.59 -6.59
C GLY A 22 6.94 32.78 -5.64
N ARG A 23 7.18 34.00 -6.13
CA ARG A 23 7.08 35.22 -5.31
C ARG A 23 5.71 35.85 -5.50
N LEU A 24 4.93 35.86 -4.42
CA LEU A 24 3.72 36.66 -4.30
C LEU A 24 4.07 38.02 -3.68
N ASN A 25 3.26 39.04 -3.96
CA ASN A 25 3.34 40.27 -3.18
C ASN A 25 2.90 39.99 -1.72
N GLN A 26 3.28 40.88 -0.80
CA GLN A 26 3.08 40.67 0.64
C GLN A 26 1.60 40.44 0.97
N ASP A 27 0.70 41.27 0.41
CA ASP A 27 -0.73 41.21 0.70
C ASP A 27 -1.35 39.89 0.24
N THR A 28 -1.00 39.43 -0.97
CA THR A 28 -1.45 38.15 -1.51
C THR A 28 -0.90 36.99 -0.69
N TYR A 29 0.37 37.02 -0.28
CA TYR A 29 0.95 36.00 0.58
C TYR A 29 0.24 35.91 1.94
N GLU A 30 0.00 37.06 2.59
CA GLU A 30 -0.68 37.13 3.88
C GLU A 30 -2.14 36.68 3.78
N TYR A 31 -2.81 36.96 2.66
CA TYR A 31 -4.13 36.43 2.37
C TYR A 31 -4.12 34.89 2.34
N PHE A 32 -3.28 34.27 1.50
CA PHE A 32 -3.22 32.81 1.39
C PHE A 32 -2.75 32.14 2.68
N SER A 33 -1.88 32.78 3.46
CA SER A 33 -1.46 32.27 4.77
C SER A 33 -2.63 32.20 5.76
N ARG A 34 -3.49 33.23 5.79
CA ARG A 34 -4.71 33.22 6.61
C ARG A 34 -5.68 32.12 6.19
N ILE A 35 -5.86 31.93 4.88
CA ILE A 35 -6.72 30.85 4.37
C ILE A 35 -6.15 29.48 4.75
N ALA A 36 -4.84 29.29 4.66
CA ALA A 36 -4.18 28.05 5.07
C ALA A 36 -4.40 27.73 6.56
N ASP A 37 -4.43 28.74 7.42
CA ASP A 37 -4.73 28.56 8.85
C ASP A 37 -6.19 28.24 9.11
N ILE A 38 -7.12 28.89 8.39
CA ILE A 38 -8.56 28.55 8.45
C ILE A 38 -8.79 27.08 8.06
N LEU A 39 -8.13 26.61 7.00
CA LEU A 39 -8.23 25.21 6.53
C LEU A 39 -7.61 24.17 7.47
N LYS A 40 -6.91 24.59 8.55
CA LYS A 40 -6.49 23.67 9.63
C LYS A 40 -7.57 23.48 10.69
N GLY A 41 -8.55 24.40 10.75
CA GLY A 41 -9.70 24.32 11.64
C GLY A 41 -10.74 23.30 11.16
N ASP A 42 -11.76 23.11 12.00
CA ASP A 42 -12.94 22.32 11.66
C ASP A 42 -13.98 23.27 11.04
N ILE A 43 -14.07 23.24 9.71
CA ILE A 43 -15.04 24.01 8.92
C ILE A 43 -15.85 23.04 8.06
N ASP A 44 -17.12 23.34 7.87
CA ASP A 44 -18.01 22.48 7.09
C ASP A 44 -17.85 22.70 5.57
N ASP A 45 -18.56 21.91 4.77
CA ASP A 45 -18.43 21.94 3.32
C ASP A 45 -19.08 23.18 2.68
N GLU A 46 -20.08 23.79 3.32
CA GLU A 46 -20.71 25.04 2.84
C GLU A 46 -19.78 26.23 3.06
N GLU A 47 -19.12 26.28 4.22
CA GLU A 47 -18.07 27.25 4.54
C GLU A 47 -16.89 27.12 3.59
N LYS A 48 -16.45 25.88 3.30
CA LYS A 48 -15.38 25.63 2.31
C LYS A 48 -15.77 26.05 0.90
N ALA A 49 -17.01 25.86 0.48
CA ALA A 49 -17.49 26.30 -0.83
C ALA A 49 -17.44 27.83 -0.95
N THR A 50 -17.94 28.54 0.07
CA THR A 50 -17.88 30.01 0.14
C THR A 50 -16.43 30.51 0.13
N LEU A 51 -15.56 29.88 0.93
CA LEU A 51 -14.14 30.16 0.97
C LEU A 51 -13.47 29.95 -0.40
N ALA A 52 -13.79 28.84 -1.07
CA ALA A 52 -13.26 28.50 -2.39
C ALA A 52 -13.64 29.55 -3.44
N THR A 53 -14.91 29.96 -3.49
CA THR A 53 -15.38 31.00 -4.41
C THR A 53 -14.61 32.30 -4.19
N ASN A 54 -14.58 32.81 -2.96
CA ASN A 54 -13.92 34.07 -2.64
C ASN A 54 -12.40 34.02 -2.90
N THR A 55 -11.75 32.92 -2.53
CA THR A 55 -10.30 32.75 -2.73
C THR A 55 -9.93 32.65 -4.20
N LEU A 56 -10.70 31.92 -5.01
CA LEU A 56 -10.43 31.84 -6.45
C LEU A 56 -10.66 33.18 -7.13
N GLU A 57 -11.65 33.98 -6.74
CA GLU A 57 -11.79 35.35 -7.27
C GLU A 57 -10.52 36.20 -7.05
N GLN A 58 -9.87 36.07 -5.90
CA GLN A 58 -8.60 36.77 -5.62
C GLN A 58 -7.41 36.32 -6.48
N THR A 59 -7.52 35.20 -7.20
CA THR A 59 -6.44 34.74 -8.11
C THR A 59 -6.52 35.33 -9.50
N GLU A 60 -7.55 36.12 -9.82
CA GLU A 60 -7.77 36.60 -11.18
C GLU A 60 -6.58 37.44 -11.70
N GLY A 61 -5.98 37.00 -12.81
CA GLY A 61 -4.83 37.64 -13.41
C GLY A 61 -3.48 37.32 -12.74
N ILE A 62 -3.47 36.53 -11.67
CA ILE A 62 -2.26 36.07 -10.96
C ILE A 62 -2.25 34.54 -10.74
N GLU A 63 -3.08 33.79 -11.48
CA GLU A 63 -3.30 32.36 -11.29
C GLU A 63 -1.98 31.57 -11.30
N VAL A 64 -1.11 31.89 -12.26
CA VAL A 64 0.19 31.24 -12.45
C VAL A 64 1.13 31.49 -11.27
N ASP A 65 1.17 32.72 -10.75
CA ASP A 65 2.03 33.08 -9.61
C ASP A 65 1.59 32.36 -8.33
N VAL A 66 0.28 32.27 -8.11
CA VAL A 66 -0.33 31.55 -7.00
C VAL A 66 -0.03 30.05 -7.09
N CYS A 67 -0.17 29.44 -8.28
CA CYS A 67 0.17 28.03 -8.49
C CYS A 67 1.67 27.74 -8.29
N ASN A 68 2.54 28.72 -8.50
CA ASN A 68 3.98 28.59 -8.31
C ASN A 68 4.46 28.89 -6.87
N HIS A 69 3.56 29.29 -5.98
CA HIS A 69 3.89 29.58 -4.58
C HIS A 69 3.41 28.45 -3.66
N THR A 70 4.33 27.80 -2.93
CA THR A 70 4.07 26.60 -2.12
C THR A 70 2.85 26.71 -1.19
N VAL A 71 2.73 27.80 -0.41
CA VAL A 71 1.58 27.97 0.51
C VAL A 71 0.27 28.11 -0.26
N ALA A 72 0.26 28.92 -1.32
CA ALA A 72 -0.94 29.23 -2.06
C ALA A 72 -1.40 28.04 -2.92
N ALA A 73 -0.46 27.33 -3.56
CA ALA A 73 -0.72 26.06 -4.23
C ALA A 73 -1.32 25.01 -3.29
N SER A 74 -0.84 24.90 -2.04
CA SER A 74 -1.41 23.98 -1.05
C SER A 74 -2.82 24.39 -0.61
N VAL A 75 -3.12 25.70 -0.55
CA VAL A 75 -4.47 26.20 -0.34
C VAL A 75 -5.37 25.82 -1.53
N LEU A 76 -4.93 26.12 -2.76
CA LEU A 76 -5.67 25.81 -3.99
C LEU A 76 -6.03 24.32 -4.05
N GLU A 77 -5.07 23.43 -3.80
CA GLU A 77 -5.29 21.98 -3.80
C GLU A 77 -6.47 21.57 -2.90
N ARG A 78 -6.60 22.19 -1.72
CA ARG A 78 -7.63 21.87 -0.71
C ARG A 78 -8.99 22.48 -1.00
N ILE A 79 -9.03 23.62 -1.70
CA ILE A 79 -10.30 24.33 -1.99
C ILE A 79 -10.90 23.96 -3.36
N ILE A 80 -10.08 23.47 -4.30
CA ILE A 80 -10.54 23.03 -5.64
C ILE A 80 -11.76 22.10 -5.60
N PRO A 81 -11.85 21.09 -4.71
CA PRO A 81 -13.02 20.21 -4.64
C PRO A 81 -14.35 20.93 -4.35
N TYR A 82 -14.30 22.12 -3.74
CA TYR A 82 -15.47 22.90 -3.34
C TYR A 82 -15.77 24.08 -4.29
N ALA A 83 -14.93 24.29 -5.31
CA ALA A 83 -15.09 25.36 -6.27
C ALA A 83 -16.06 25.01 -7.40
N THR A 84 -16.54 26.01 -8.16
CA THR A 84 -17.31 25.76 -9.39
C THR A 84 -16.38 25.36 -10.54
N TRP A 85 -16.86 24.56 -11.50
CA TRP A 85 -16.03 24.14 -12.64
C TRP A 85 -15.51 25.31 -13.49
N PRO A 86 -16.29 26.38 -13.77
CA PRO A 86 -15.77 27.55 -14.46
C PRO A 86 -14.56 28.20 -13.76
N GLN A 87 -14.58 28.27 -12.42
CA GLN A 87 -13.44 28.81 -11.66
C GLN A 87 -12.20 27.91 -11.78
N ILE A 88 -12.39 26.59 -11.66
CA ILE A 88 -11.33 25.59 -11.83
C ILE A 88 -10.74 25.67 -13.25
N GLN A 89 -11.61 25.74 -14.25
CA GLN A 89 -11.22 25.80 -15.65
C GLN A 89 -10.39 27.05 -15.96
N ARG A 90 -10.73 28.21 -15.37
CA ARG A 90 -9.93 29.44 -15.52
C ARG A 90 -8.48 29.23 -15.03
N ILE A 91 -8.29 28.59 -13.88
CA ILE A 91 -6.93 28.28 -13.37
C ILE A 91 -6.20 27.36 -14.34
N ALA A 92 -6.87 26.28 -14.79
CA ALA A 92 -6.28 25.32 -15.71
C ALA A 92 -5.85 25.97 -17.04
N GLU A 93 -6.70 26.83 -17.61
CA GLU A 93 -6.42 27.56 -18.84
C GLU A 93 -5.26 28.55 -18.68
N ALA A 94 -5.16 29.23 -17.53
CA ALA A 94 -4.04 30.11 -17.24
C ALA A 94 -2.71 29.32 -17.19
N MET A 95 -2.71 28.16 -16.53
CA MET A 95 -1.54 27.27 -16.48
C MET A 95 -1.13 26.76 -17.86
N ASP A 96 -2.10 26.41 -18.71
CA ASP A 96 -1.87 25.90 -20.07
C ASP A 96 -1.42 26.98 -21.06
N LYS A 97 -1.91 28.22 -20.90
CA LYS A 97 -1.44 29.38 -21.69
C LYS A 97 0.04 29.65 -21.49
N GLU A 98 0.56 29.46 -20.28
CA GLU A 98 1.98 29.65 -19.96
C GLU A 98 2.78 28.35 -19.85
N LYS A 99 2.36 27.28 -20.53
CA LYS A 99 2.95 25.93 -20.39
C LYS A 99 4.47 25.83 -20.55
N ASP A 100 5.09 26.71 -21.35
CA ASP A 100 6.52 26.68 -21.69
C ASP A 100 7.41 27.43 -20.69
N ARG A 101 6.83 27.96 -19.60
CA ARG A 101 7.57 28.64 -18.52
C ARG A 101 8.30 27.65 -17.61
N ILE A 102 9.18 28.18 -16.77
CA ILE A 102 9.77 27.41 -15.66
C ILE A 102 8.71 27.29 -14.55
N LYS A 103 8.38 26.05 -14.17
CA LYS A 103 7.37 25.73 -13.17
C LYS A 103 8.03 25.31 -11.84
N ALA A 104 7.48 25.75 -10.72
CA ALA A 104 7.77 25.21 -9.40
C ALA A 104 7.15 23.81 -9.24
N ASN A 105 7.73 22.99 -8.38
CA ASN A 105 7.20 21.64 -8.13
C ASN A 105 5.79 21.66 -7.52
N CYS A 106 5.45 22.69 -6.73
CA CYS A 106 4.13 22.82 -6.11
C CYS A 106 2.98 23.05 -7.11
N GLU A 107 3.29 23.50 -8.34
CA GLU A 107 2.29 23.65 -9.39
C GLU A 107 1.64 22.30 -9.76
N SER A 108 2.39 21.20 -9.64
CA SER A 108 1.86 19.85 -9.86
C SER A 108 0.72 19.50 -8.92
N TRP A 109 0.72 20.02 -7.68
CA TRP A 109 -0.34 19.75 -6.70
C TRP A 109 -1.68 20.31 -7.17
N VAL A 110 -1.64 21.53 -7.72
CA VAL A 110 -2.81 22.18 -8.30
C VAL A 110 -3.25 21.43 -9.55
N GLU A 111 -2.34 21.14 -10.48
CA GLU A 111 -2.64 20.43 -11.72
C GLU A 111 -3.26 19.05 -11.47
N GLU A 112 -2.70 18.28 -10.54
CA GLU A 112 -3.24 16.99 -10.12
C GLU A 112 -4.60 17.11 -9.45
N SER A 113 -4.82 18.13 -8.60
CA SER A 113 -6.11 18.38 -7.96
C SER A 113 -7.20 18.68 -8.99
N ILE A 114 -6.89 19.53 -9.98
CA ILE A 114 -7.80 19.83 -11.10
C ILE A 114 -8.15 18.55 -11.89
N ILE A 115 -7.15 17.73 -12.23
CA ILE A 115 -7.38 16.48 -12.98
C ILE A 115 -8.22 15.48 -12.17
N LYS A 116 -7.95 15.34 -10.87
CA LYS A 116 -8.74 14.48 -9.96
C LYS A 116 -10.17 14.96 -9.87
N GLU A 117 -10.36 16.27 -9.70
CA GLU A 117 -11.68 16.86 -9.55
C GLU A 117 -12.51 16.78 -10.84
N ALA A 118 -11.88 16.98 -12.00
CA ALA A 118 -12.52 16.67 -13.28
C ALA A 118 -13.00 15.20 -13.32
N GLY A 119 -12.15 14.28 -12.86
CA GLY A 119 -12.48 12.86 -12.71
C GLY A 119 -13.68 12.60 -11.81
N ASN A 120 -13.75 13.27 -10.65
CA ASN A 120 -14.85 13.15 -9.70
C ASN A 120 -16.17 13.66 -10.31
N ARG A 121 -16.15 14.84 -10.92
CA ARG A 121 -17.34 15.43 -11.57
C ARG A 121 -17.84 14.60 -12.73
N ILE A 122 -16.97 13.97 -13.51
CA ILE A 122 -17.39 13.05 -14.58
C ILE A 122 -18.23 11.87 -14.02
N ARG A 123 -17.95 11.45 -12.79
CA ARG A 123 -18.61 10.32 -12.12
C ARG A 123 -19.91 10.72 -11.44
N LEU A 124 -19.94 11.93 -10.88
CA LEU A 124 -21.00 12.40 -10.00
C LEU A 124 -21.99 13.36 -10.67
N ALA A 125 -21.52 14.20 -11.60
CA ALA A 125 -22.34 15.24 -12.22
C ALA A 125 -23.23 14.69 -13.34
N GLU A 126 -24.42 15.29 -13.49
CA GLU A 126 -25.29 15.10 -14.64
C GLU A 126 -25.12 16.27 -15.64
N SER A 127 -25.40 16.00 -16.92
CA SER A 127 -25.45 16.96 -18.04
C SER A 127 -24.13 17.66 -18.46
N GLU A 128 -24.09 18.99 -18.45
CA GLU A 128 -23.16 19.85 -19.21
C GLU A 128 -21.77 19.94 -18.55
N GLU A 129 -21.72 20.03 -17.22
CA GLU A 129 -20.46 20.06 -16.46
C GLU A 129 -19.65 18.77 -16.70
N LYS A 130 -20.33 17.63 -16.75
CA LYS A 130 -19.70 16.35 -17.09
C LYS A 130 -19.06 16.37 -18.47
N GLU A 131 -19.73 16.95 -19.47
CA GLU A 131 -19.17 17.08 -20.82
C GLU A 131 -17.95 18.02 -20.85
N ALA A 132 -18.01 19.15 -20.13
CA ALA A 132 -16.89 20.06 -19.98
C ALA A 132 -15.67 19.41 -19.30
N CYS A 133 -15.88 18.67 -18.20
CA CYS A 133 -14.83 17.92 -17.51
C CYS A 133 -14.25 16.81 -18.40
N LEU A 134 -15.10 16.09 -19.16
CA LEU A 134 -14.64 15.09 -20.14
C LEU A 134 -13.78 15.72 -21.22
N LEU A 135 -14.18 16.88 -21.75
CA LEU A 135 -13.42 17.61 -22.76
C LEU A 135 -12.06 18.04 -22.22
N TYR A 136 -12.03 18.64 -21.02
CA TYR A 136 -10.80 19.01 -20.34
C TYR A 136 -9.86 17.81 -20.16
N LEU A 137 -10.35 16.71 -19.57
CA LEU A 137 -9.54 15.52 -19.29
C LEU A 137 -8.97 14.92 -20.58
N ASN A 138 -9.77 14.87 -21.65
CA ASN A 138 -9.31 14.40 -22.96
C ASN A 138 -8.22 15.32 -23.52
N ASN A 139 -8.45 16.64 -23.57
CA ASN A 139 -7.49 17.60 -24.11
C ASN A 139 -6.17 17.57 -23.34
N LYS A 140 -6.24 17.56 -22.01
CA LYS A 140 -5.08 17.49 -21.12
C LYS A 140 -4.28 16.21 -21.36
N SER A 141 -4.98 15.07 -21.46
CA SER A 141 -4.34 13.78 -21.72
C SER A 141 -3.66 13.72 -23.09
N GLU A 142 -4.28 14.27 -24.15
CA GLU A 142 -3.67 14.32 -25.49
C GLU A 142 -2.46 15.25 -25.53
N GLN A 143 -2.52 16.41 -24.86
CA GLN A 143 -1.39 17.33 -24.75
C GLN A 143 -0.18 16.65 -24.09
N LEU A 144 -0.40 15.97 -22.96
CA LEU A 144 0.64 15.23 -22.25
C LEU A 144 1.22 14.08 -23.10
N LEU A 145 0.40 13.44 -23.92
CA LEU A 145 0.81 12.35 -24.80
C LEU A 145 1.65 12.84 -25.99
N GLN A 146 1.34 14.02 -26.54
CA GLN A 146 1.97 14.53 -27.76
C GLN A 146 3.48 14.79 -27.58
N ASN A 147 3.89 15.33 -26.44
CA ASN A 147 5.29 15.63 -26.13
C ASN A 147 5.89 14.71 -25.06
N PHE A 148 5.25 13.57 -24.81
CA PHE A 148 5.56 12.67 -23.69
C PHE A 148 7.05 12.32 -23.60
N GLU A 149 7.67 11.90 -24.71
CA GLU A 149 9.05 11.38 -24.74
C GLU A 149 10.09 12.44 -24.33
N ASN A 150 9.79 13.72 -24.58
CA ASN A 150 10.66 14.84 -24.21
C ASN A 150 10.40 15.35 -22.79
N GLU A 151 9.15 15.26 -22.31
CA GLU A 151 8.71 15.91 -21.08
C GLU A 151 8.54 14.95 -19.90
N ILE A 152 8.60 13.63 -20.10
CA ILE A 152 8.37 12.67 -19.02
C ILE A 152 9.38 12.78 -17.87
N TRP A 153 10.52 13.42 -18.12
CA TRP A 153 11.55 13.73 -17.15
C TRP A 153 11.19 14.90 -16.24
N ASN A 154 10.31 15.80 -16.70
CA ASN A 154 9.78 16.90 -15.90
C ASN A 154 8.79 16.34 -14.86
N LEU A 155 9.06 16.60 -13.58
CA LEU A 155 8.24 16.07 -12.48
C LEU A 155 6.77 16.49 -12.58
N ASN A 156 6.48 17.75 -12.91
CA ASN A 156 5.11 18.24 -13.01
C ASN A 156 4.35 17.52 -14.12
N THR A 157 4.95 17.44 -15.32
CA THR A 157 4.36 16.71 -16.46
C THR A 157 4.16 15.23 -16.12
N ASN A 158 5.13 14.62 -15.44
CA ASN A 158 5.09 13.23 -15.06
C ASN A 158 3.95 12.93 -14.08
N PHE A 159 3.82 13.75 -13.02
CA PHE A 159 2.73 13.63 -12.05
C PHE A 159 1.36 13.87 -12.69
N ALA A 160 1.22 14.90 -13.53
CA ALA A 160 -0.01 15.13 -14.30
C ALA A 160 -0.40 13.93 -15.18
N ALA A 161 0.57 13.31 -15.86
CA ALA A 161 0.34 12.14 -16.70
C ALA A 161 -0.04 10.89 -15.90
N ARG A 162 0.60 10.64 -14.75
CA ARG A 162 0.22 9.57 -13.81
C ARG A 162 -1.20 9.78 -13.27
N THR A 163 -1.56 11.01 -12.95
CA THR A 163 -2.89 11.35 -12.43
C THR A 163 -3.95 11.21 -13.51
N CYS A 164 -3.68 11.62 -14.75
CA CYS A 164 -4.55 11.33 -15.90
C CYS A 164 -4.79 9.83 -16.09
N LEU A 165 -3.75 9.00 -16.01
CA LEU A 165 -3.87 7.54 -16.11
C LEU A 165 -4.74 6.95 -15.00
N SER A 166 -4.50 7.37 -13.75
CA SER A 166 -5.25 6.90 -12.57
C SER A 166 -6.72 7.28 -12.67
N VAL A 167 -7.01 8.55 -12.97
CA VAL A 167 -8.39 9.04 -13.16
C VAL A 167 -9.10 8.34 -14.33
N CYS A 168 -8.45 8.24 -15.49
CA CYS A 168 -9.04 7.61 -16.67
C CYS A 168 -9.34 6.13 -16.47
N SER A 169 -8.47 5.41 -15.75
CA SER A 169 -8.63 3.99 -15.47
C SER A 169 -9.53 3.69 -14.27
N GLY A 170 -9.72 4.66 -13.37
CA GLY A 170 -10.33 4.43 -12.06
C GLY A 170 -9.42 3.69 -11.07
N TYR A 171 -8.13 3.53 -11.39
CA TYR A 171 -7.17 2.89 -10.50
C TYR A 171 -6.82 3.80 -9.32
N GLU A 172 -6.95 3.28 -8.10
CA GLU A 172 -6.43 3.88 -6.87
C GLU A 172 -5.69 2.81 -6.05
N ALA A 173 -4.47 3.12 -5.59
CA ALA A 173 -3.62 2.14 -4.91
C ALA A 173 -4.14 1.69 -3.52
N LYS A 174 -5.06 2.44 -2.89
CA LYS A 174 -5.48 2.25 -1.50
C LYS A 174 -7.00 2.08 -1.27
N ASN A 175 -7.83 2.21 -2.31
CA ASN A 175 -9.29 2.21 -2.19
C ASN A 175 -9.93 1.22 -3.18
N SER A 176 -11.24 0.98 -3.01
CA SER A 176 -12.06 0.30 -4.02
C SER A 176 -11.94 1.03 -5.37
N SER A 177 -11.64 0.28 -6.44
CA SER A 177 -11.45 0.88 -7.76
C SER A 177 -12.67 1.69 -8.20
N ASN A 178 -12.44 2.93 -8.62
CA ASN A 178 -13.48 3.78 -9.18
C ASN A 178 -13.90 3.28 -10.58
N ALA A 179 -15.07 3.71 -11.06
CA ALA A 179 -15.54 3.36 -12.40
C ALA A 179 -14.51 3.75 -13.50
N VAL A 180 -14.52 3.09 -14.65
CA VAL A 180 -13.58 3.45 -15.72
C VAL A 180 -14.12 4.65 -16.49
N ILE A 181 -13.33 5.72 -16.64
CA ILE A 181 -13.71 6.91 -17.44
C ILE A 181 -13.30 6.75 -18.91
N SER A 182 -12.02 6.44 -19.18
CA SER A 182 -11.49 6.39 -20.55
C SER A 182 -10.45 5.30 -20.74
N LYS A 183 -10.90 4.16 -21.25
CA LYS A 183 -10.01 3.06 -21.72
C LYS A 183 -9.14 3.50 -22.89
N ARG A 184 -9.60 4.49 -23.68
CA ARG A 184 -8.93 4.97 -24.90
C ARG A 184 -7.62 5.68 -24.56
N ILE A 185 -7.63 6.59 -23.58
CA ILE A 185 -6.45 7.34 -23.14
C ILE A 185 -5.37 6.39 -22.63
N VAL A 186 -5.70 5.48 -21.71
CA VAL A 186 -4.75 4.50 -21.16
C VAL A 186 -4.12 3.65 -22.27
N LYS A 187 -4.92 3.19 -23.24
CA LYS A 187 -4.43 2.44 -24.41
C LYS A 187 -3.53 3.27 -25.32
N LYS A 188 -3.73 4.60 -25.41
CA LYS A 188 -2.88 5.49 -26.21
C LYS A 188 -1.50 5.66 -25.56
N PHE A 189 -1.42 5.90 -24.25
CA PHE A 189 -0.14 5.94 -23.51
C PHE A 189 0.65 4.64 -23.68
N CYS A 190 0.00 3.49 -23.51
CA CYS A 190 0.63 2.19 -23.74
C CYS A 190 1.17 2.04 -25.18
N LYS A 191 0.39 2.43 -26.20
CA LYS A 191 0.84 2.40 -27.59
C LYS A 191 2.03 3.32 -27.86
N LYS A 192 2.09 4.49 -27.21
CA LYS A 192 3.20 5.44 -27.36
C LYS A 192 4.48 4.87 -26.77
N LEU A 193 4.42 4.34 -25.53
CA LEU A 193 5.57 3.74 -24.86
C LEU A 193 6.13 2.49 -25.54
N ILE A 194 5.27 1.60 -26.06
CA ILE A 194 5.74 0.42 -26.80
C ILE A 194 6.55 0.82 -28.04
N LYS A 195 6.29 2.01 -28.60
CA LYS A 195 6.99 2.53 -29.78
C LYS A 195 8.21 3.38 -29.44
N TRP A 196 8.47 3.65 -28.17
CA TRP A 196 9.55 4.53 -27.75
C TRP A 196 10.84 3.73 -27.55
N PRO A 197 11.84 3.82 -28.45
CA PRO A 197 13.02 2.96 -28.39
C PRO A 197 13.87 3.16 -27.13
N GLU A 198 13.97 4.40 -26.64
CA GLU A 198 14.79 4.78 -25.50
C GLU A 198 14.25 4.24 -24.17
N ILE A 199 13.03 3.69 -24.12
CA ILE A 199 12.46 3.10 -22.90
C ILE A 199 13.37 2.00 -22.33
N ALA A 200 14.00 1.23 -23.22
CA ALA A 200 14.88 0.12 -22.85
C ALA A 200 16.10 0.57 -22.05
N ASP A 201 16.55 1.80 -22.25
CA ASP A 201 17.76 2.34 -21.63
C ASP A 201 17.43 3.36 -20.52
N SER A 202 16.14 3.55 -20.21
CA SER A 202 15.68 4.59 -19.28
C SER A 202 14.60 4.16 -18.29
N TYR A 203 14.07 2.94 -18.41
CA TYR A 203 12.99 2.42 -17.56
C TYR A 203 13.31 2.43 -16.05
N TYR A 204 14.59 2.40 -15.69
CA TYR A 204 15.10 2.46 -14.31
C TYR A 204 15.29 3.89 -13.80
N HIS A 205 14.98 4.93 -14.59
CA HIS A 205 14.93 6.29 -14.07
C HIS A 205 13.66 6.48 -13.21
N GLU A 206 13.77 7.19 -12.08
CA GLU A 206 12.67 7.36 -11.10
C GLU A 206 11.35 7.85 -11.74
N SER A 207 11.44 8.89 -12.59
CA SER A 207 10.28 9.45 -13.29
C SER A 207 9.62 8.42 -14.22
N ILE A 208 10.41 7.64 -14.97
CA ILE A 208 9.89 6.67 -15.94
C ILE A 208 9.36 5.43 -15.24
N SER A 209 10.13 4.84 -14.32
CA SER A 209 9.70 3.70 -13.52
C SER A 209 8.37 3.99 -12.82
N GLY A 210 8.26 5.11 -12.12
CA GLY A 210 7.01 5.46 -11.43
C GLY A 210 5.84 5.66 -12.39
N PHE A 211 6.08 6.18 -13.61
CA PHE A 211 5.04 6.27 -14.63
C PHE A 211 4.62 4.89 -15.14
N LEU A 212 5.58 4.01 -15.42
CA LEU A 212 5.34 2.64 -15.90
C LEU A 212 4.57 1.81 -14.89
N GLN A 213 4.86 1.96 -13.59
CA GLN A 213 4.11 1.34 -12.50
C GLN A 213 2.62 1.73 -12.59
N ILE A 214 2.31 3.04 -12.65
CA ILE A 214 0.94 3.53 -12.75
C ILE A 214 0.26 3.04 -14.04
N LEU A 215 0.98 3.06 -15.17
CA LEU A 215 0.42 2.58 -16.43
C LEU A 215 0.08 1.09 -16.39
N ILE A 216 0.91 0.25 -15.77
CA ILE A 216 0.65 -1.19 -15.63
C ILE A 216 -0.64 -1.44 -14.86
N TYR A 217 -0.83 -0.78 -13.71
CA TYR A 217 -2.05 -0.92 -12.92
C TYR A 217 -3.27 -0.35 -13.64
N ALA A 218 -3.14 0.83 -14.27
CA ALA A 218 -4.19 1.40 -15.10
C ALA A 218 -4.60 0.45 -16.24
N LEU A 219 -3.63 -0.22 -16.87
CA LEU A 219 -3.89 -1.24 -17.89
C LEU A 219 -4.61 -2.47 -17.33
N LYS A 220 -4.25 -2.94 -16.12
CA LYS A 220 -4.94 -4.05 -15.45
C LYS A 220 -6.41 -3.71 -15.21
N ALA A 221 -6.69 -2.49 -14.76
CA ALA A 221 -8.05 -2.01 -14.51
C ALA A 221 -8.90 -1.92 -15.80
N VAL A 222 -8.32 -1.53 -16.94
CA VAL A 222 -9.09 -1.30 -18.18
C VAL A 222 -9.09 -2.45 -19.18
N SER A 223 -8.06 -3.29 -19.18
CA SER A 223 -7.86 -4.34 -20.19
C SER A 223 -6.73 -5.31 -19.82
N GLU A 224 -7.05 -6.42 -19.15
CA GLU A 224 -6.11 -7.50 -18.81
C GLU A 224 -5.24 -7.98 -19.98
N LYS A 225 -5.83 -8.21 -21.17
CA LYS A 225 -5.09 -8.59 -22.38
C LYS A 225 -3.98 -7.60 -22.77
N LYS A 226 -4.20 -6.30 -22.56
CA LYS A 226 -3.22 -5.25 -22.88
C LYS A 226 -2.18 -5.11 -21.78
N CYS A 227 -2.60 -5.27 -20.52
CA CYS A 227 -1.70 -5.35 -19.37
C CYS A 227 -0.68 -6.49 -19.57
N LYS A 228 -1.14 -7.72 -19.85
CA LYS A 228 -0.26 -8.87 -20.11
C LYS A 228 0.74 -8.60 -21.24
N LYS A 229 0.28 -8.03 -22.36
CA LYS A 229 1.16 -7.68 -23.49
C LYS A 229 2.19 -6.60 -23.14
N PHE A 230 1.81 -5.62 -22.33
CA PHE A 230 2.71 -4.54 -21.92
C PHE A 230 3.74 -5.02 -20.89
N ALA A 231 3.31 -5.83 -19.93
CA ALA A 231 4.21 -6.48 -18.98
C ALA A 231 5.23 -7.38 -19.70
N GLN A 232 4.78 -8.19 -20.67
CA GLN A 232 5.67 -8.98 -21.52
C GLN A 232 6.68 -8.10 -22.27
N PHE A 233 6.21 -7.01 -22.88
CA PHE A 233 7.08 -6.05 -23.57
C PHE A 233 8.19 -5.51 -22.65
N LEU A 234 7.85 -5.11 -21.42
CA LEU A 234 8.85 -4.62 -20.46
C LEU A 234 9.84 -5.72 -20.06
N ILE A 235 9.37 -6.95 -19.82
CA ILE A 235 10.27 -8.06 -19.50
C ILE A 235 11.29 -8.26 -20.63
N ASP A 236 10.79 -8.43 -21.86
CA ASP A 236 11.65 -8.79 -22.99
C ASP A 236 12.57 -7.64 -23.44
N ASN A 237 12.13 -6.39 -23.34
CA ASN A 237 12.86 -5.23 -23.90
C ASN A 237 13.57 -4.36 -22.86
N CYS A 238 13.25 -4.51 -21.57
CA CYS A 238 13.87 -3.73 -20.49
C CYS A 238 14.67 -4.63 -19.55
N PHE A 239 14.03 -5.67 -19.00
CA PHE A 239 14.64 -6.52 -17.97
C PHE A 239 15.60 -7.57 -18.54
N THR A 240 15.37 -8.07 -19.77
CA THR A 240 16.16 -9.16 -20.36
C THR A 240 16.82 -8.81 -21.69
N LYS A 241 16.88 -7.53 -22.06
CA LYS A 241 17.40 -7.07 -23.37
C LYS A 241 18.88 -7.41 -23.62
N ASN A 242 19.72 -7.34 -22.58
CA ASN A 242 21.18 -7.51 -22.67
C ASN A 242 21.67 -8.88 -22.17
N ASN A 243 20.79 -9.89 -22.13
CA ASN A 243 21.23 -11.26 -21.93
C ASN A 243 21.86 -11.77 -23.24
N ASP A 244 23.02 -11.21 -23.59
CA ASP A 244 23.90 -11.75 -24.62
C ASP A 244 24.45 -13.12 -24.15
N GLU A 245 24.70 -14.00 -25.11
CA GLU A 245 24.89 -15.46 -25.07
C GLU A 245 25.94 -16.05 -24.09
N GLN A 246 26.48 -15.29 -23.12
CA GLN A 246 27.53 -15.73 -22.19
C GLN A 246 27.17 -15.62 -20.70
N SER A 247 26.06 -14.97 -20.32
CA SER A 247 25.57 -14.95 -18.93
C SER A 247 24.04 -14.95 -18.90
N ASP A 248 23.45 -16.11 -18.64
CA ASP A 248 21.99 -16.32 -18.49
C ASP A 248 21.38 -15.64 -17.23
N THR A 249 22.08 -14.68 -16.63
CA THR A 249 21.75 -14.15 -15.29
C THR A 249 21.84 -12.64 -15.20
N ILE A 250 20.77 -12.03 -14.67
CA ILE A 250 20.70 -10.60 -14.34
C ILE A 250 21.62 -10.31 -13.16
N SER A 251 22.44 -9.26 -13.23
CA SER A 251 23.31 -8.88 -12.10
C SER A 251 22.49 -8.58 -10.83
N CYS A 252 22.93 -9.11 -9.69
CA CYS A 252 22.30 -8.84 -8.38
C CYS A 252 22.27 -7.34 -8.04
N GLU A 253 23.16 -6.53 -8.61
CA GLU A 253 23.24 -5.08 -8.35
C GLU A 253 21.95 -4.34 -8.77
N TYR A 254 21.23 -4.82 -9.78
CA TYR A 254 19.95 -4.22 -10.19
C TYR A 254 18.88 -4.30 -9.11
N PHE A 255 18.94 -5.32 -8.24
CA PHE A 255 18.00 -5.48 -7.14
C PHE A 255 18.24 -4.49 -5.99
N GLU A 256 19.34 -3.73 -6.04
CA GLU A 256 19.60 -2.64 -5.10
C GLU A 256 19.08 -1.28 -5.62
N ASP A 257 18.69 -1.20 -6.90
CA ASP A 257 18.10 -0.02 -7.52
C ASP A 257 16.59 0.07 -7.23
N VAL A 258 16.18 1.18 -6.62
CA VAL A 258 14.80 1.35 -6.12
C VAL A 258 13.80 1.53 -7.26
N PRO A 259 14.01 2.42 -8.25
CA PRO A 259 13.13 2.50 -9.42
C PRO A 259 12.97 1.16 -10.15
N TRP A 260 14.07 0.44 -10.39
CA TRP A 260 14.07 -0.84 -11.08
C TRP A 260 13.24 -1.89 -10.32
N THR A 261 13.51 -2.06 -9.02
CA THR A 261 12.81 -3.04 -8.18
C THR A 261 11.32 -2.72 -8.04
N ARG A 262 10.95 -1.45 -7.91
CA ARG A 262 9.53 -1.04 -7.80
C ARG A 262 8.75 -1.31 -9.09
N LEU A 263 9.39 -1.15 -10.25
CA LEU A 263 8.77 -1.54 -11.52
C LEU A 263 8.60 -3.06 -11.61
N LEU A 264 9.61 -3.83 -11.21
CA LEU A 264 9.53 -5.30 -11.17
C LEU A 264 8.41 -5.77 -10.25
N GLU A 265 8.29 -5.18 -9.06
CA GLU A 265 7.21 -5.45 -8.10
C GLU A 265 5.82 -5.18 -8.71
N ALA A 266 5.66 -4.10 -9.48
CA ALA A 266 4.40 -3.80 -10.16
C ALA A 266 4.08 -4.76 -11.31
N ILE A 267 5.10 -5.25 -12.02
CA ILE A 267 4.94 -6.30 -13.03
C ILE A 267 4.46 -7.60 -12.38
N ILE A 268 5.05 -7.99 -11.24
CA ILE A 268 4.66 -9.19 -10.48
C ILE A 268 3.19 -9.10 -10.02
N ASP A 269 2.75 -7.94 -9.54
CA ASP A 269 1.36 -7.75 -9.06
C ASP A 269 0.29 -8.02 -10.12
N VAL A 270 0.59 -7.73 -11.38
CA VAL A 270 -0.38 -7.91 -12.48
C VAL A 270 -0.15 -9.19 -13.28
N ALA A 271 0.92 -9.94 -12.98
CA ALA A 271 1.35 -11.09 -13.76
C ALA A 271 0.32 -12.23 -13.71
N SER A 272 0.03 -12.82 -14.87
CA SER A 272 -0.66 -14.11 -14.92
C SER A 272 0.27 -15.24 -14.49
N SER A 273 -0.26 -16.42 -14.18
CA SER A 273 0.55 -17.57 -13.77
C SER A 273 1.67 -17.90 -14.77
N GLU A 274 1.42 -17.78 -16.08
CA GLU A 274 2.48 -18.01 -17.08
C GLU A 274 3.56 -16.93 -17.05
N LEU A 275 3.19 -15.67 -16.79
CA LEU A 275 4.14 -14.57 -16.72
C LEU A 275 4.97 -14.64 -15.43
N GLN A 276 4.37 -15.09 -14.32
CA GLN A 276 5.08 -15.36 -13.07
C GLN A 276 6.15 -16.43 -13.26
N GLU A 277 5.85 -17.50 -13.98
CA GLU A 277 6.83 -18.55 -14.29
C GLU A 277 7.97 -18.00 -15.15
N GLN A 278 7.68 -17.17 -16.16
CA GLN A 278 8.73 -16.50 -16.93
C GLN A 278 9.60 -15.57 -16.09
N LEU A 279 9.00 -14.76 -15.21
CA LEU A 279 9.74 -13.91 -14.28
C LEU A 279 10.65 -14.76 -13.39
N TYR A 280 10.12 -15.86 -12.84
CA TYR A 280 10.91 -16.79 -12.05
C TYR A 280 12.13 -17.32 -12.82
N GLN A 281 11.90 -17.88 -14.01
CA GLN A 281 12.97 -18.50 -14.81
C GLN A 281 14.00 -17.49 -15.31
N LYS A 282 13.57 -16.31 -15.79
CA LYS A 282 14.47 -15.33 -16.40
C LYS A 282 15.15 -14.38 -15.40
N ILE A 283 14.52 -14.13 -14.24
CA ILE A 283 14.96 -13.07 -13.32
C ILE A 283 15.38 -13.61 -11.95
N PHE A 284 14.72 -14.64 -11.43
CA PHE A 284 14.88 -15.00 -10.01
C PHE A 284 15.59 -16.33 -9.74
N ILE A 285 15.44 -17.34 -10.62
CA ILE A 285 15.83 -18.74 -10.32
C ILE A 285 17.27 -18.89 -9.81
N ASN A 286 18.19 -18.09 -10.35
CA ASN A 286 19.62 -18.14 -10.00
C ASN A 286 20.01 -17.16 -8.88
N HIS A 287 19.08 -16.32 -8.43
CA HIS A 287 19.36 -15.23 -7.48
C HIS A 287 18.61 -15.35 -6.16
N ILE A 288 17.53 -16.15 -6.08
CA ILE A 288 16.68 -16.26 -4.87
C ILE A 288 17.49 -16.48 -3.60
N GLU A 289 18.45 -17.39 -3.63
CA GLU A 289 19.26 -17.75 -2.46
C GLU A 289 20.04 -16.57 -1.86
N THR A 290 20.46 -15.64 -2.73
CA THR A 290 21.18 -14.42 -2.37
C THR A 290 20.20 -13.31 -2.02
N LEU A 291 19.14 -13.15 -2.81
CA LEU A 291 18.18 -12.06 -2.68
C LEU A 291 17.35 -12.14 -1.41
N VAL A 292 17.07 -13.33 -0.87
CA VAL A 292 16.37 -13.46 0.42
C VAL A 292 17.16 -12.88 1.60
N LEU A 293 18.47 -12.70 1.46
CA LEU A 293 19.35 -12.08 2.46
C LEU A 293 19.69 -10.61 2.14
N SER A 294 19.40 -10.14 0.92
CA SER A 294 19.67 -8.75 0.51
C SER A 294 18.78 -7.76 1.28
N LYS A 295 19.28 -6.55 1.50
CA LYS A 295 18.55 -5.45 2.16
C LYS A 295 17.36 -4.94 1.33
N LYS A 296 17.43 -5.02 0.01
CA LYS A 296 16.38 -4.52 -0.91
C LYS A 296 15.85 -5.59 -1.86
N GLY A 297 16.71 -6.48 -2.33
CA GLY A 297 16.35 -7.54 -3.28
C GLY A 297 15.32 -8.55 -2.76
N HIS A 298 15.17 -8.67 -1.44
CA HIS A 298 14.17 -9.58 -0.86
C HIS A 298 12.71 -9.12 -1.11
N PHE A 299 12.45 -7.82 -1.34
CA PHE A 299 11.09 -7.30 -1.56
C PHE A 299 10.43 -7.89 -2.82
N PRO A 300 11.03 -7.82 -4.02
CA PRO A 300 10.45 -8.45 -5.21
C PRO A 300 10.37 -9.98 -5.09
N VAL A 301 11.30 -10.63 -4.37
CA VAL A 301 11.22 -12.07 -4.08
C VAL A 301 10.00 -12.41 -3.23
N CYS A 302 9.75 -11.65 -2.15
CA CYS A 302 8.55 -11.82 -1.31
C CYS A 302 7.27 -11.69 -2.15
N LYS A 303 7.27 -10.74 -3.09
CA LYS A 303 6.12 -10.48 -3.98
C LYS A 303 5.87 -11.63 -4.94
N LEU A 304 6.94 -12.17 -5.53
CA LEU A 304 6.88 -13.36 -6.38
C LEU A 304 6.34 -14.57 -5.59
N ILE A 305 6.87 -14.81 -4.38
CA ILE A 305 6.46 -15.93 -3.54
C ILE A 305 4.98 -15.83 -3.16
N LYS A 306 4.52 -14.68 -2.68
CA LYS A 306 3.11 -14.49 -2.26
C LYS A 306 2.12 -14.67 -3.39
N SER A 307 2.47 -14.22 -4.58
CA SER A 307 1.63 -14.33 -5.77
C SER A 307 1.70 -15.70 -6.46
N CYS A 308 2.60 -16.58 -6.02
CA CYS A 308 2.82 -17.89 -6.60
C CYS A 308 1.65 -18.84 -6.31
N THR A 309 1.04 -19.35 -7.38
CA THR A 309 -0.01 -20.39 -7.34
C THR A 309 0.45 -21.72 -7.94
N ASN A 310 1.60 -21.72 -8.64
CA ASN A 310 2.19 -22.91 -9.23
C ASN A 310 2.95 -23.71 -8.17
N LYS A 311 2.51 -24.94 -7.92
CA LYS A 311 3.09 -25.83 -6.91
C LYS A 311 4.57 -26.16 -7.17
N LEU A 312 4.91 -26.55 -8.40
CA LEU A 312 6.26 -26.94 -8.78
C LEU A 312 7.23 -25.75 -8.63
N MET A 313 6.81 -24.56 -9.08
CA MET A 313 7.60 -23.34 -8.90
C MET A 313 7.83 -23.07 -7.41
N PHE A 314 6.79 -23.19 -6.58
CA PHE A 314 6.93 -22.97 -5.13
C PHE A 314 7.85 -24.02 -4.47
N GLU A 315 7.77 -25.29 -4.86
CA GLU A 315 8.67 -26.35 -4.37
C GLU A 315 10.13 -26.03 -4.68
N ASN A 316 10.43 -25.63 -5.92
CA ASN A 316 11.78 -25.24 -6.32
C ASN A 316 12.30 -24.01 -5.54
N ILE A 317 11.43 -23.04 -5.25
CA ILE A 317 11.78 -21.89 -4.41
C ILE A 317 12.08 -22.35 -2.98
N MET A 318 11.22 -23.20 -2.41
CA MET A 318 11.41 -23.74 -1.07
C MET A 318 12.72 -24.50 -0.94
N GLU A 319 13.10 -25.34 -1.90
CA GLU A 319 14.36 -26.08 -1.89
C GLU A 319 15.60 -25.17 -1.81
N LYS A 320 15.55 -24.02 -2.49
CA LYS A 320 16.64 -23.02 -2.44
C LYS A 320 16.71 -22.26 -1.10
N VAL A 321 15.58 -22.09 -0.41
CA VAL A 321 15.49 -21.17 0.75
C VAL A 321 15.39 -21.90 2.10
N MET A 322 14.96 -23.17 2.11
CA MET A 322 14.59 -23.91 3.32
C MET A 322 15.68 -24.04 4.38
N ASN A 323 16.95 -23.99 3.97
CA ASN A 323 18.11 -24.12 4.86
C ASN A 323 18.67 -22.77 5.35
N LYS A 324 18.06 -21.64 4.95
CA LYS A 324 18.53 -20.28 5.28
C LYS A 324 17.66 -19.53 6.29
N TYR A 325 16.76 -20.22 6.97
CA TYR A 325 15.77 -19.54 7.82
C TYR A 325 16.43 -18.79 9.00
N ASP A 326 17.50 -19.36 9.55
CA ASP A 326 18.35 -18.73 10.56
C ASP A 326 19.06 -17.48 10.03
N GLU A 327 19.65 -17.56 8.83
CA GLU A 327 20.28 -16.40 8.17
C GLU A 327 19.27 -15.30 7.85
N ILE A 328 18.08 -15.65 7.37
CA ILE A 328 16.98 -14.72 7.07
C ILE A 328 16.50 -14.01 8.34
N ILE A 329 16.38 -14.75 9.44
CA ILE A 329 16.00 -14.19 10.75
C ILE A 329 17.10 -13.25 11.25
N ALA A 330 18.37 -13.65 11.17
CA ALA A 330 19.51 -12.81 11.56
C ALA A 330 19.60 -11.52 10.72
N ALA A 331 19.25 -11.58 9.43
CA ALA A 331 19.17 -10.44 8.54
C ALA A 331 17.94 -9.53 8.78
N ASN A 332 17.02 -9.91 9.69
CA ASN A 332 15.73 -9.26 9.93
C ASN A 332 14.79 -9.22 8.69
N ASN A 333 15.01 -10.11 7.72
CA ASN A 333 14.19 -10.23 6.50
C ASN A 333 12.93 -11.10 6.76
N PHE A 334 12.22 -10.83 7.85
CA PHE A 334 11.09 -11.64 8.34
C PHE A 334 9.92 -11.73 7.35
N ASN A 335 9.80 -10.73 6.47
CA ASN A 335 8.82 -10.73 5.39
C ASN A 335 9.02 -11.88 4.39
N VAL A 336 10.23 -12.43 4.25
CA VAL A 336 10.50 -13.64 3.45
C VAL A 336 9.84 -14.85 4.10
N ILE A 337 10.04 -15.08 5.40
CA ILE A 337 9.40 -16.18 6.14
C ILE A 337 7.87 -16.06 6.08
N HIS A 338 7.36 -14.84 6.23
CA HIS A 338 5.94 -14.57 6.06
C HIS A 338 5.45 -14.91 4.65
N ALA A 339 6.13 -14.45 3.59
CA ALA A 339 5.78 -14.78 2.20
C ALA A 339 5.74 -16.28 1.95
N LEU A 340 6.75 -17.02 2.43
CA LEU A 340 6.81 -18.48 2.31
C LEU A 340 5.65 -19.16 3.06
N SER A 341 5.29 -18.68 4.26
CA SER A 341 4.15 -19.22 5.02
C SER A 341 2.82 -19.00 4.30
N GLU A 342 2.67 -17.87 3.61
CA GLU A 342 1.48 -17.53 2.83
C GLU A 342 1.39 -18.41 1.56
N ALA A 343 2.51 -18.59 0.86
CA ALA A 343 2.60 -19.48 -0.29
C ALA A 343 2.34 -20.95 0.08
N CYS A 344 2.75 -21.41 1.27
CA CYS A 344 2.40 -22.74 1.80
C CYS A 344 0.87 -22.93 1.94
N ILE A 345 0.13 -21.86 2.25
CA ILE A 345 -1.34 -21.91 2.33
C ILE A 345 -1.93 -21.93 0.92
N ASN A 346 -1.50 -21.00 0.07
CA ASN A 346 -2.05 -20.80 -1.28
C ASN A 346 -1.85 -22.04 -2.17
N THR A 347 -0.69 -22.69 -2.09
CA THR A 347 -0.39 -23.92 -2.85
C THR A 347 -0.85 -25.19 -2.15
N GLY A 348 -0.98 -25.15 -0.81
CA GLY A 348 -1.25 -26.30 0.02
C GLY A 348 -0.08 -27.27 0.18
N GLU A 349 1.13 -26.85 -0.21
CA GLU A 349 2.37 -27.65 -0.21
C GLU A 349 3.36 -27.22 0.89
N LYS A 350 4.33 -28.09 1.19
CA LYS A 350 5.50 -27.83 2.06
C LYS A 350 5.23 -27.34 3.51
N GLN A 351 3.97 -27.29 3.95
CA GLN A 351 3.56 -26.82 5.29
C GLN A 351 4.28 -27.53 6.45
N GLY A 352 4.45 -28.85 6.39
CA GLY A 352 5.14 -29.60 7.45
C GLY A 352 6.64 -29.31 7.51
N GLU A 353 7.28 -29.21 6.34
CA GLU A 353 8.69 -28.87 6.18
C GLU A 353 8.97 -27.43 6.63
N PHE A 354 8.11 -26.48 6.25
CA PHE A 354 8.14 -25.10 6.71
C PHE A 354 8.13 -25.01 8.24
N MET A 355 7.18 -25.67 8.91
CA MET A 355 7.10 -25.67 10.38
C MET A 355 8.34 -26.26 11.03
N LYS A 356 8.87 -27.36 10.48
CA LYS A 356 10.08 -28.01 10.98
C LYS A 356 11.29 -27.07 10.89
N ASN A 357 11.50 -26.45 9.74
CA ASN A 357 12.66 -25.59 9.51
C ASN A 357 12.58 -24.30 10.31
N LEU A 358 11.38 -23.69 10.41
CA LEU A 358 11.15 -22.53 11.27
C LEU A 358 11.37 -22.87 12.75
N SER A 359 10.87 -24.01 13.23
CA SER A 359 11.12 -24.49 14.59
C SER A 359 12.61 -24.64 14.87
N THR A 360 13.38 -25.15 13.89
CA THR A 360 14.83 -25.30 14.03
C THR A 360 15.52 -23.94 14.08
N ALA A 361 15.19 -23.04 13.14
CA ALA A 361 15.80 -21.72 13.04
C ALA A 361 15.59 -20.85 14.30
N VAL A 362 14.42 -20.95 14.92
CA VAL A 362 14.15 -20.25 16.20
C VAL A 362 14.60 -21.03 17.44
N GLY A 363 15.31 -22.15 17.28
CA GLY A 363 15.89 -22.93 18.37
C GLY A 363 14.89 -23.77 19.20
N CYS A 364 13.71 -24.08 18.64
CA CYS A 364 12.61 -24.76 19.33
C CYS A 364 12.48 -26.28 19.02
N SER A 365 13.34 -26.84 18.16
CA SER A 365 13.26 -28.27 17.77
C SER A 365 13.71 -29.25 18.87
N GLY A 366 14.32 -28.78 19.97
CA GLY A 366 14.79 -29.62 21.06
C GLY A 366 13.70 -30.07 22.06
N PRO A 367 13.98 -31.08 22.91
CA PRO A 367 13.08 -31.50 23.99
C PRO A 367 12.79 -30.32 24.92
N ASN A 368 11.55 -30.18 25.41
CA ASN A 368 11.08 -29.10 26.29
C ASN A 368 11.14 -27.67 25.71
N LYS A 369 11.73 -27.45 24.53
CA LYS A 369 11.78 -26.15 23.86
C LYS A 369 10.56 -25.86 23.00
N GLN A 370 9.85 -26.90 22.56
CA GLN A 370 8.66 -26.80 21.70
C GLN A 370 7.57 -25.87 22.26
N LYS A 371 7.41 -25.80 23.59
CA LYS A 371 6.43 -24.89 24.24
C LYS A 371 6.72 -23.39 23.98
N TYR A 372 7.96 -23.03 23.65
CA TYR A 372 8.34 -21.66 23.33
C TYR A 372 8.16 -21.30 21.86
N PHE A 373 7.77 -22.26 21.01
CA PHE A 373 7.77 -22.06 19.57
C PHE A 373 6.88 -20.89 19.13
N LEU A 374 5.65 -20.78 19.65
CA LEU A 374 4.81 -19.62 19.37
C LEU A 374 5.42 -18.32 19.86
N LEU A 375 6.00 -18.29 21.07
CA LEU A 375 6.61 -17.07 21.62
C LEU A 375 7.80 -16.61 20.77
N CYS A 376 8.63 -17.54 20.32
CA CYS A 376 9.76 -17.24 19.44
C CYS A 376 9.30 -16.71 18.07
N VAL A 377 8.29 -17.35 17.46
CA VAL A 377 7.76 -16.93 16.16
C VAL A 377 7.04 -15.58 16.27
N ILE A 378 6.17 -15.39 17.27
CA ILE A 378 5.38 -14.16 17.40
C ILE A 378 6.26 -12.93 17.67
N SER A 379 7.41 -13.11 18.34
CA SER A 379 8.39 -12.05 18.56
C SER A 379 9.48 -11.97 17.47
N MET A 380 9.55 -12.95 16.57
CA MET A 380 10.69 -13.18 15.65
C MET A 380 12.04 -13.17 16.38
N LYS A 381 12.11 -13.86 17.53
CA LYS A 381 13.33 -14.04 18.34
C LYS A 381 13.63 -15.53 18.48
N THR A 382 14.90 -15.87 18.65
CA THR A 382 15.29 -17.24 18.98
C THR A 382 14.95 -17.58 20.43
N HIS A 383 14.94 -18.88 20.75
CA HIS A 383 14.73 -19.36 22.12
C HIS A 383 15.72 -18.77 23.15
N ASN A 384 16.93 -18.41 22.73
CA ASN A 384 17.93 -17.83 23.63
C ASN A 384 17.70 -16.32 23.90
N GLU A 385 16.92 -15.65 23.06
CA GLU A 385 16.67 -14.20 23.11
C GLU A 385 15.29 -13.87 23.70
N ILE A 386 14.43 -14.87 23.88
CA ILE A 386 13.06 -14.66 24.35
C ILE A 386 13.07 -14.28 25.84
N ASN A 387 12.51 -13.11 26.14
CA ASN A 387 12.15 -12.73 27.49
C ASN A 387 10.62 -12.76 27.59
N VAL A 388 10.09 -13.69 28.40
CA VAL A 388 8.64 -13.86 28.56
C VAL A 388 8.02 -12.67 29.28
N ASP A 389 8.75 -12.07 30.22
CA ASP A 389 8.27 -10.95 31.03
C ASP A 389 8.25 -9.64 30.23
N ASP A 390 9.07 -9.53 29.19
CA ASP A 390 9.16 -8.40 28.25
C ASP A 390 8.93 -8.84 26.79
N LEU A 391 7.81 -9.55 26.58
CA LEU A 391 7.43 -10.06 25.26
C LEU A 391 6.96 -8.92 24.36
N ILE A 392 7.76 -8.60 23.34
CA ILE A 392 7.42 -7.66 22.26
C ILE A 392 6.92 -8.44 21.05
N ILE A 393 5.72 -8.10 20.56
CA ILE A 393 5.12 -8.75 19.40
C ILE A 393 5.64 -8.12 18.11
N ASN A 394 6.19 -8.94 17.23
CA ASN A 394 6.63 -8.54 15.91
C ASN A 394 5.45 -8.58 14.93
N PHE A 395 5.40 -7.61 14.01
CA PHE A 395 4.34 -7.54 13.00
C PHE A 395 4.36 -8.76 12.06
N HIS A 396 5.52 -9.11 11.49
CA HIS A 396 5.65 -10.30 10.65
C HIS A 396 5.48 -11.58 11.47
N GLY A 397 5.98 -11.60 12.71
CA GLY A 397 5.78 -12.71 13.64
C GLY A 397 4.30 -13.03 13.86
N SER A 398 3.47 -12.02 14.14
CA SER A 398 2.01 -12.20 14.26
C SER A 398 1.38 -12.76 12.98
N LEU A 399 1.75 -12.22 11.80
CA LEU A 399 1.23 -12.72 10.52
C LEU A 399 1.66 -14.18 10.25
N ILE A 400 2.88 -14.56 10.61
CA ILE A 400 3.35 -15.95 10.48
C ILE A 400 2.56 -16.86 11.42
N VAL A 401 2.36 -16.48 12.69
CA VAL A 401 1.51 -17.25 13.64
C VAL A 401 0.10 -17.46 13.07
N GLN A 402 -0.50 -16.40 12.53
CA GLN A 402 -1.80 -16.47 11.87
C GLN A 402 -1.78 -17.46 10.70
N ASN A 403 -0.75 -17.44 9.86
CA ASN A 403 -0.64 -18.39 8.74
C ASN A 403 -0.43 -19.84 9.20
N LEU A 404 0.38 -20.07 10.23
CA LEU A 404 0.59 -21.40 10.81
C LEU A 404 -0.71 -22.02 11.36
N LEU A 405 -1.61 -21.21 11.92
CA LEU A 405 -2.94 -21.66 12.38
C LEU A 405 -3.90 -22.05 11.24
N LYS A 406 -3.59 -21.66 9.99
CA LYS A 406 -4.35 -22.04 8.78
C LYS A 406 -3.83 -23.31 8.11
N PHE A 407 -2.64 -23.80 8.50
CA PHE A 407 -2.08 -25.02 7.92
C PHE A 407 -3.01 -26.22 8.15
N LYS A 408 -2.95 -27.23 7.28
CA LYS A 408 -3.81 -28.43 7.31
C LYS A 408 -3.65 -29.25 8.59
N LYS A 409 -2.47 -29.23 9.21
CA LYS A 409 -2.14 -29.97 10.44
C LYS A 409 -1.48 -29.05 11.49
N PRO A 410 -2.21 -28.10 12.09
CA PRO A 410 -1.64 -27.10 12.98
C PRO A 410 -1.61 -27.57 14.45
N GLN A 411 -2.01 -28.81 14.76
CA GLN A 411 -2.31 -29.25 16.13
C GLN A 411 -1.14 -29.05 17.09
N LYS A 412 0.08 -29.41 16.69
CA LYS A 412 1.28 -29.20 17.52
C LYS A 412 1.52 -27.72 17.82
N PHE A 413 1.28 -26.85 16.85
CA PHE A 413 1.45 -25.40 17.02
C PHE A 413 0.34 -24.81 17.89
N VAL A 414 -0.91 -25.25 17.70
CA VAL A 414 -2.07 -24.89 18.53
C VAL A 414 -1.81 -25.18 20.01
N GLU A 415 -1.21 -26.33 20.33
CA GLU A 415 -0.88 -26.66 21.72
C GLU A 415 0.12 -25.67 22.34
N THR A 416 1.03 -25.08 21.57
CA THR A 416 1.98 -24.09 22.10
C THR A 416 1.25 -22.83 22.59
N LEU A 417 0.19 -22.38 21.90
CA LEU A 417 -0.68 -21.29 22.33
C LEU A 417 -1.47 -21.65 23.59
N LEU A 418 -2.10 -22.84 23.58
CA LEU A 418 -2.93 -23.31 24.69
C LEU A 418 -2.13 -23.66 25.95
N SER A 419 -0.80 -23.81 25.83
CA SER A 419 0.11 -24.04 26.95
C SER A 419 0.60 -22.77 27.64
N LEU A 420 0.29 -21.59 27.09
CA LEU A 420 0.70 -20.32 27.67
C LEU A 420 0.00 -20.09 29.00
N ASN A 421 0.71 -19.47 29.94
CA ASN A 421 0.06 -18.92 31.13
C ASN A 421 -0.86 -17.76 30.72
N ILE A 422 -1.86 -17.49 31.57
CA ILE A 422 -2.89 -16.50 31.25
C ILE A 422 -2.34 -15.07 31.14
N SER A 423 -1.30 -14.72 31.89
CA SER A 423 -0.67 -13.40 31.81
C SER A 423 -0.06 -13.13 30.44
N VAL A 424 0.67 -14.11 29.88
CA VAL A 424 1.29 -14.04 28.55
C VAL A 424 0.23 -14.12 27.46
N LEU A 425 -0.76 -15.01 27.61
CA LEU A 425 -1.87 -15.13 26.66
C LEU A 425 -2.63 -13.80 26.53
N LYS A 426 -2.98 -13.16 27.65
CA LYS A 426 -3.61 -11.83 27.64
C LYS A 426 -2.75 -10.79 26.95
N ARG A 427 -1.45 -10.75 27.25
CA ARG A 427 -0.52 -9.81 26.59
C ARG A 427 -0.55 -9.95 25.07
N ILE A 428 -0.61 -11.17 24.55
CA ILE A 428 -0.73 -11.42 23.11
C ILE A 428 -2.09 -10.94 22.59
N LEU A 429 -3.17 -11.33 23.25
CA LEU A 429 -4.53 -11.07 22.78
C LEU A 429 -5.01 -9.61 22.97
N MET A 430 -4.24 -8.79 23.68
CA MET A 430 -4.49 -7.36 23.91
C MET A 430 -3.45 -6.47 23.22
N ASP A 431 -2.58 -7.03 22.38
CA ASP A 431 -1.61 -6.28 21.60
C ASP A 431 -2.18 -5.87 20.22
N PRO A 432 -1.84 -4.68 19.69
CA PRO A 432 -2.29 -4.22 18.37
C PRO A 432 -2.06 -5.20 17.21
N LYS A 433 -1.01 -6.02 17.27
CA LYS A 433 -0.64 -6.99 16.25
C LYS A 433 -1.08 -8.39 16.68
N GLY A 434 -0.96 -8.71 17.96
CA GLY A 434 -1.23 -10.03 18.52
C GLY A 434 -2.71 -10.40 18.64
N CYS A 435 -3.61 -9.43 18.83
CA CYS A 435 -5.05 -9.69 18.94
C CYS A 435 -5.64 -10.43 17.71
N HIS A 436 -5.08 -10.22 16.52
CA HIS A 436 -5.47 -10.90 15.28
C HIS A 436 -5.17 -12.41 15.27
N VAL A 437 -4.36 -12.92 16.21
CA VAL A 437 -4.20 -14.36 16.40
C VAL A 437 -5.53 -15.00 16.83
N ALA A 438 -6.36 -14.30 17.62
CA ALA A 438 -7.68 -14.79 18.01
C ALA A 438 -8.63 -14.90 16.80
N ASP A 439 -8.62 -13.93 15.88
CA ASP A 439 -9.43 -13.96 14.65
C ASP A 439 -9.22 -15.30 13.92
N VAL A 440 -7.95 -15.63 13.65
CA VAL A 440 -7.61 -16.83 12.90
C VAL A 440 -7.80 -18.09 13.72
N PHE A 441 -7.46 -18.09 15.02
CA PHE A 441 -7.61 -19.26 15.87
C PHE A 441 -9.08 -19.70 15.96
N MET A 442 -10.01 -18.76 16.08
CA MET A 442 -11.43 -19.04 16.23
C MET A 442 -12.13 -19.33 14.90
N CYS A 443 -11.69 -18.70 13.80
CA CYS A 443 -12.32 -18.86 12.48
C CYS A 443 -11.70 -19.98 11.63
N SER A 444 -10.44 -20.37 11.85
CA SER A 444 -9.77 -21.41 11.05
C SER A 444 -10.50 -22.75 11.15
N SER A 445 -10.74 -23.38 9.99
CA SER A 445 -11.31 -24.73 9.89
C SER A 445 -10.31 -25.82 10.30
N SER A 446 -9.01 -25.51 10.29
CA SER A 446 -7.94 -26.44 10.67
C SER A 446 -7.73 -26.52 12.18
N VAL A 447 -8.27 -25.56 12.94
CA VAL A 447 -8.27 -25.57 14.41
C VAL A 447 -9.53 -26.27 14.90
N GLY A 448 -9.37 -27.37 15.64
CA GLY A 448 -10.48 -28.18 16.14
C GLY A 448 -11.32 -27.47 17.20
N THR A 449 -12.61 -27.82 17.28
CA THR A 449 -13.56 -27.25 18.26
C THR A 449 -13.07 -27.40 19.70
N LYS A 450 -12.54 -28.58 20.08
CA LYS A 450 -11.96 -28.80 21.42
C LYS A 450 -10.84 -27.82 21.76
N SER A 451 -10.02 -27.43 20.79
CA SER A 451 -8.95 -26.44 20.99
C SER A 451 -9.51 -25.03 21.19
N LYS A 452 -10.57 -24.67 20.45
CA LYS A 452 -11.30 -23.41 20.61
C LYS A 452 -11.97 -23.32 21.98
N ASP A 453 -12.63 -24.40 22.41
CA ASP A 453 -13.24 -24.49 23.74
C ASP A 453 -12.19 -24.39 24.86
N ARG A 454 -11.00 -24.97 24.67
CA ARG A 454 -9.86 -24.83 25.60
C ARG A 454 -9.36 -23.39 25.69
N LEU A 455 -9.32 -22.65 24.58
CA LEU A 455 -8.98 -21.23 24.62
C LEU A 455 -10.01 -20.43 25.42
N LEU A 456 -11.30 -20.67 25.19
CA LEU A 456 -12.36 -20.05 26.00
C LEU A 456 -12.16 -20.35 27.49
N HIS A 457 -11.89 -21.61 27.83
CA HIS A 457 -11.66 -22.03 29.20
C HIS A 457 -10.41 -21.36 29.82
N ALA A 458 -9.32 -21.24 29.06
CA ALA A 458 -8.10 -20.57 29.52
C ALA A 458 -8.32 -19.09 29.84
N LEU A 459 -9.29 -18.44 29.19
CA LEU A 459 -9.65 -17.03 29.41
C LEU A 459 -10.69 -16.80 30.51
N LYS A 460 -11.19 -17.88 31.13
CA LYS A 460 -12.13 -17.80 32.25
C LYS A 460 -11.52 -16.97 33.39
N GLY A 461 -12.30 -16.04 33.94
CA GLY A 461 -11.87 -15.08 34.95
C GLY A 461 -11.25 -13.79 34.39
N HIS A 462 -11.11 -13.67 33.06
CA HIS A 462 -10.40 -12.58 32.40
C HIS A 462 -11.16 -11.91 31.26
N TYR A 463 -12.44 -12.25 31.07
CA TYR A 463 -13.20 -11.65 29.98
C TYR A 463 -13.42 -10.14 30.17
N ILE A 464 -13.50 -9.65 31.41
CA ILE A 464 -13.57 -8.20 31.68
C ILE A 464 -12.30 -7.52 31.17
N ASP A 465 -11.11 -8.05 31.50
CA ASP A 465 -9.81 -7.51 31.08
C ASP A 465 -9.77 -7.29 29.57
N LEU A 466 -10.24 -8.29 28.80
CA LEU A 466 -10.34 -8.19 27.35
C LEU A 466 -11.35 -7.12 26.92
N SER A 467 -12.56 -7.13 27.48
CA SER A 467 -13.66 -6.27 27.03
C SER A 467 -13.39 -4.76 27.18
N VAL A 468 -12.62 -4.36 28.19
CA VAL A 468 -12.27 -2.94 28.43
C VAL A 468 -11.01 -2.51 27.68
N ASP A 469 -10.26 -3.50 27.19
CA ASP A 469 -9.16 -3.48 26.23
C ASP A 469 -9.45 -2.71 24.92
N LYS A 470 -8.61 -1.77 24.46
CA LYS A 470 -8.69 -1.28 23.07
C LYS A 470 -8.57 -2.41 22.04
N TYR A 471 -7.62 -3.33 22.25
CA TYR A 471 -7.37 -4.45 21.33
C TYR A 471 -7.98 -5.75 21.86
N GLY A 472 -8.00 -5.92 23.18
CA GLY A 472 -8.72 -6.99 23.85
C GLY A 472 -10.21 -7.03 23.49
N SER A 473 -10.86 -5.88 23.28
CA SER A 473 -12.28 -5.84 22.91
C SER A 473 -12.53 -6.48 21.53
N ARG A 474 -11.55 -6.44 20.63
CA ARG A 474 -11.60 -7.16 19.34
C ARG A 474 -11.48 -8.66 19.55
N THR A 475 -10.53 -9.10 20.37
CA THR A 475 -10.44 -10.52 20.78
C THR A 475 -11.75 -10.99 21.41
N PHE A 476 -12.36 -10.18 22.28
CA PHE A 476 -13.63 -10.51 22.91
C PHE A 476 -14.76 -10.66 21.88
N ASP A 477 -14.89 -9.72 20.93
CA ASP A 477 -15.89 -9.80 19.85
C ASP A 477 -15.81 -11.14 19.10
N VAL A 478 -14.60 -11.61 18.77
CA VAL A 478 -14.37 -12.89 18.07
C VAL A 478 -14.78 -14.08 18.92
N ILE A 479 -14.39 -14.08 20.20
CA ILE A 479 -14.75 -15.16 21.14
C ILE A 479 -16.26 -15.20 21.33
N TRP A 480 -16.91 -14.05 21.45
CA TRP A 480 -18.37 -13.94 21.60
C TRP A 480 -19.12 -14.42 20.36
N ALA A 481 -18.60 -14.11 19.17
CA ALA A 481 -19.15 -14.59 17.91
C ALA A 481 -19.09 -16.12 17.82
N TYR A 482 -18.00 -16.74 18.29
CA TYR A 482 -17.86 -18.20 18.36
C TYR A 482 -18.73 -18.84 19.46
N ALA A 483 -18.84 -18.19 20.62
CA ALA A 483 -19.50 -18.75 21.79
C ALA A 483 -20.96 -19.11 21.51
N ASN A 484 -21.33 -20.35 21.82
CA ASN A 484 -22.68 -20.87 21.61
C ASN A 484 -23.61 -20.61 22.83
N THR A 485 -24.85 -21.10 22.76
CA THR A 485 -25.88 -20.94 23.80
C THR A 485 -25.49 -21.49 25.17
N LYS A 486 -24.53 -22.44 25.25
CA LYS A 486 -24.02 -22.96 26.52
C LYS A 486 -22.86 -22.12 27.07
N GLN A 487 -22.07 -21.52 26.18
CA GLN A 487 -20.86 -20.76 26.55
C GLN A 487 -21.18 -19.30 26.89
N ARG A 488 -22.09 -18.65 26.14
CA ARG A 488 -22.45 -17.25 26.35
C ARG A 488 -22.91 -16.95 27.79
N PRO A 489 -23.77 -17.76 28.44
CA PRO A 489 -24.14 -17.56 29.84
C PRO A 489 -22.95 -17.60 30.81
N LEU A 490 -21.94 -18.44 30.54
CA LEU A 490 -20.73 -18.52 31.36
C LEU A 490 -19.87 -17.27 31.20
N ILE A 491 -19.68 -16.80 29.97
CA ILE A 491 -18.91 -15.58 29.68
C ILE A 491 -19.58 -14.35 30.29
N ILE A 492 -20.88 -14.17 30.05
CA ILE A 492 -21.61 -12.99 30.54
C ILE A 492 -21.76 -12.99 32.07
N SER A 493 -21.69 -14.16 32.73
CA SER A 493 -21.69 -14.25 34.20
C SER A 493 -20.48 -13.59 34.86
N GLU A 494 -19.37 -13.41 34.14
CA GLU A 494 -18.19 -12.72 34.64
C GLU A 494 -18.25 -11.21 34.41
N MET A 495 -19.20 -10.73 33.60
CA MET A 495 -19.32 -9.32 33.24
C MET A 495 -19.94 -8.49 34.36
N SER A 496 -19.59 -7.20 34.42
CA SER A 496 -20.16 -6.29 35.42
C SER A 496 -20.34 -4.88 34.86
N ARG A 497 -21.17 -4.06 35.51
CA ARG A 497 -21.38 -2.65 35.13
C ARG A 497 -20.09 -1.81 35.15
N GLN A 498 -19.01 -2.28 35.79
CA GLN A 498 -17.74 -1.56 35.82
C GLN A 498 -17.11 -1.38 34.44
N MET A 499 -17.39 -2.29 33.49
CA MET A 499 -16.85 -2.19 32.13
C MET A 499 -17.36 -0.96 31.37
N LYS A 500 -18.53 -0.41 31.75
CA LYS A 500 -19.10 0.80 31.14
C LYS A 500 -18.28 2.07 31.41
N LYS A 501 -17.29 2.01 32.29
CA LYS A 501 -16.36 3.13 32.55
C LYS A 501 -15.42 3.41 31.38
N THR A 502 -15.22 2.46 30.47
CA THR A 502 -14.41 2.66 29.26
C THR A 502 -15.30 2.71 28.02
N SER A 503 -14.84 3.42 26.99
CA SER A 503 -15.55 3.49 25.70
C SER A 503 -15.73 2.10 25.08
N PHE A 504 -14.68 1.26 25.09
CA PHE A 504 -14.72 -0.10 24.57
C PHE A 504 -15.64 -1.01 25.38
N GLY A 505 -15.53 -0.99 26.71
CA GLY A 505 -16.37 -1.82 27.57
C GLY A 505 -17.85 -1.42 27.50
N SER A 506 -18.16 -0.13 27.33
CA SER A 506 -19.53 0.34 27.09
C SER A 506 -20.12 -0.23 25.79
N ILE A 507 -19.33 -0.24 24.70
CA ILE A 507 -19.73 -0.84 23.42
C ILE A 507 -19.97 -2.34 23.58
N ILE A 508 -19.04 -3.08 24.22
CA ILE A 508 -19.19 -4.51 24.45
C ILE A 508 -20.42 -4.82 25.32
N ALA A 509 -20.63 -4.07 26.41
CA ALA A 509 -21.77 -4.25 27.31
C ALA A 509 -23.11 -4.11 26.57
N SER A 510 -23.20 -3.17 25.62
CA SER A 510 -24.34 -3.01 24.73
C SER A 510 -24.51 -4.23 23.81
N LYS A 511 -23.44 -4.64 23.11
CA LYS A 511 -23.46 -5.77 22.16
C LYS A 511 -23.89 -7.10 22.78
N ILE A 512 -23.47 -7.38 24.01
CA ILE A 512 -23.79 -8.64 24.68
C ILE A 512 -25.12 -8.59 25.46
N GLY A 513 -25.81 -7.46 25.48
CA GLY A 513 -27.06 -7.30 26.22
C GLY A 513 -26.88 -7.35 27.74
N LEU A 514 -25.78 -6.83 28.28
CA LEU A 514 -25.42 -6.98 29.69
C LEU A 514 -26.51 -6.48 30.66
N GLU A 515 -27.16 -5.34 30.36
CA GLU A 515 -28.21 -4.82 31.23
C GLU A 515 -29.46 -5.69 31.27
N MET A 516 -29.82 -6.34 30.16
CA MET A 516 -30.95 -7.27 30.13
C MET A 516 -30.62 -8.48 31.00
N TYR A 517 -29.42 -9.05 30.84
CA TYR A 517 -28.96 -10.19 31.63
C TYR A 517 -28.90 -9.90 33.14
N ILE A 518 -28.44 -8.70 33.54
CA ILE A 518 -28.40 -8.32 34.96
C ILE A 518 -29.82 -8.19 35.54
N LYS A 519 -30.76 -7.62 34.78
CA LYS A 519 -32.17 -7.47 35.20
C LYS A 519 -32.88 -8.81 35.31
N ASP A 520 -32.60 -9.74 34.40
CA ASP A 520 -33.23 -11.07 34.43
C ASP A 520 -32.74 -11.96 35.58
N LYS A 521 -31.59 -11.61 36.20
CA LYS A 521 -31.01 -12.33 37.35
C LYS A 521 -31.25 -11.68 38.72
N SER A 522 -31.63 -10.40 38.74
CA SER A 522 -32.03 -9.66 39.95
C SER A 522 -33.49 -9.92 40.26
#